data_AF-A0AAV1ARF3-F1
#
_entry.id   AF-A0AAV1ARF3-F1
#
_cell.length_a   1.000
_cell.length_b   1.000
_cell.length_c   1.000
_cell.angle_alpha   90.00
_cell.angle_beta   90.00
_cell.angle_gamma   90.00
#
_symmetry.space_group_name_H-M   'P 1'
#
loop_
_entity.id
_entity.type
_entity.pdbx_description
1 polymer ?
#
loop_
_entity_poly.entity_id
_entity_poly.type
_entity_poly.pdbx_seq_one_letter_code
_entity_poly.pdbx_strand_id
1 'polypeptide(L)'
;MAPDFSKNMDLNHLLSLGKDVVRVLEDPTDRDFNVFSECLLRTLPISSTCHSDLNEAVSSFQDYQNKVDSHKQKIEDVRSETVADAELELLQRELDEELEKQPISNGFNDLEQQQISIKEQKKKLLKLEQEKQRERMLLSMYASVTNIVPNSDDQSKISGFIVEKEKKAVEKFEYDTSQMTILEVCNDIWKTITD
;
A
#
# COMPACT_ATOMS: atom_id res chain seq x y z
N MET A 1 -68.68 -22.41 36.82
CA MET A 1 -70.07 -22.77 36.46
C MET A 1 -70.02 -23.37 35.07
N ALA A 2 -69.92 -24.70 34.99
CA ALA A 2 -69.80 -25.43 33.72
C ALA A 2 -71.18 -26.01 33.35
N PRO A 3 -71.60 -25.98 32.07
CA PRO A 3 -72.81 -26.67 31.67
C PRO A 3 -72.53 -28.16 31.47
N ASP A 4 -73.20 -28.98 32.27
CA ASP A 4 -73.19 -30.44 32.18
C ASP A 4 -73.79 -30.92 30.85
N PHE A 5 -72.97 -31.54 30.00
CA PHE A 5 -73.45 -32.36 28.90
C PHE A 5 -73.86 -33.73 29.45
N SER A 6 -75.08 -33.82 29.99
CA SER A 6 -75.73 -35.11 30.27
C SER A 6 -77.20 -35.05 29.86
N LYS A 7 -77.42 -34.97 28.54
CA LYS A 7 -78.73 -35.26 27.95
C LYS A 7 -78.70 -36.74 27.55
N ASN A 8 -79.04 -37.62 28.50
CA ASN A 8 -79.28 -39.03 28.22
C ASN A 8 -80.39 -39.12 27.17
N MET A 9 -80.01 -39.38 25.91
CA MET A 9 -80.95 -39.67 24.84
C MET A 9 -81.69 -40.95 25.22
N ASP A 10 -83.02 -40.88 25.30
CA ASP A 10 -83.84 -42.05 25.59
C ASP A 10 -83.51 -43.17 24.61
N LEU A 11 -83.19 -44.35 25.15
CA LEU A 11 -82.72 -45.50 24.41
C LEU A 11 -83.76 -45.95 23.37
N ASN A 12 -85.05 -45.71 23.66
CA ASN A 12 -86.14 -45.93 22.71
C ASN A 12 -86.15 -44.94 21.55
N HIS A 13 -85.78 -43.68 21.80
CA HIS A 13 -85.66 -42.66 20.76
C HIS A 13 -84.44 -42.93 19.88
N LEU A 14 -83.32 -43.39 20.45
CA LEU A 14 -82.16 -43.84 19.69
C LEU A 14 -82.49 -45.07 18.84
N LEU A 15 -83.22 -46.03 19.40
CA LEU A 15 -83.69 -47.22 18.67
C LEU A 15 -84.70 -46.86 17.58
N SER A 16 -85.58 -45.89 17.81
CA SER A 16 -86.53 -45.40 16.80
C SER A 16 -85.78 -44.72 15.66
N LEU A 17 -84.86 -43.81 15.98
CA LEU A 17 -84.04 -43.14 14.97
C LEU A 17 -83.20 -44.15 14.19
N GLY A 18 -82.61 -45.14 14.87
CA GLY A 18 -81.89 -46.23 14.22
C GLY A 18 -82.78 -47.04 13.28
N LYS A 19 -84.02 -47.35 13.68
CA LYS A 19 -84.99 -48.04 12.81
C LYS A 19 -85.43 -47.18 11.62
N ASP A 20 -85.61 -45.88 11.82
CA ASP A 20 -86.00 -44.96 10.74
C ASP A 20 -84.85 -44.83 9.73
N VAL A 21 -83.61 -44.73 10.19
CA VAL A 21 -82.41 -44.73 9.32
C VAL A 21 -82.28 -46.05 8.57
N VAL A 22 -82.42 -47.19 9.24
CA VAL A 22 -82.38 -48.51 8.59
C VAL A 22 -83.50 -48.63 7.55
N ARG A 23 -84.71 -48.17 7.86
CA ARG A 23 -85.84 -48.21 6.91
C ARG A 23 -85.63 -47.31 5.69
N VAL A 24 -85.04 -46.13 5.87
CA VAL A 24 -84.67 -45.23 4.76
C VAL A 24 -83.57 -45.85 3.89
N LEU A 25 -82.60 -46.53 4.49
CA LEU A 25 -81.50 -47.17 3.77
C LEU A 25 -81.89 -48.51 3.10
N GLU A 26 -82.88 -49.23 3.65
CA GLU A 26 -83.36 -50.51 3.13
C GLU A 26 -84.47 -50.39 2.08
N ASP A 27 -85.00 -49.18 1.81
CA ASP A 27 -86.02 -48.99 0.76
C ASP A 27 -85.40 -49.25 -0.63
N PRO A 28 -85.74 -50.37 -1.29
CA PRO A 28 -85.10 -50.77 -2.55
C PRO A 28 -85.53 -49.90 -3.75
N THR A 29 -86.48 -48.99 -3.55
CA THR A 29 -86.96 -48.03 -4.55
C THR A 29 -86.28 -46.66 -4.45
N ASP A 30 -85.39 -46.45 -3.48
CA ASP A 30 -84.83 -45.15 -3.20
C ASP A 30 -83.77 -44.73 -4.23
N ARG A 31 -84.13 -43.72 -5.04
CA ARG A 31 -83.25 -43.09 -6.02
C ARG A 31 -82.04 -42.45 -5.33
N ASP A 32 -82.20 -41.97 -4.11
CA ASP A 32 -81.18 -41.20 -3.41
C ASP A 32 -80.03 -42.11 -2.95
N PHE A 33 -80.29 -43.34 -2.49
CA PHE A 33 -79.25 -44.31 -2.15
C PHE A 33 -78.36 -44.66 -3.36
N ASN A 34 -78.97 -44.81 -4.55
CA ASN A 34 -78.22 -45.04 -5.78
C ASN A 34 -77.37 -43.82 -6.19
N VAL A 35 -77.89 -42.60 -6.01
CA VAL A 35 -77.13 -41.35 -6.23
C VAL A 35 -75.95 -41.25 -5.25
N PHE A 36 -76.14 -41.61 -3.97
CA PHE A 36 -75.04 -41.65 -3.00
C PHE A 36 -73.98 -42.70 -3.34
N SER A 37 -74.40 -43.90 -3.76
CA SER A 37 -73.48 -44.95 -4.22
C SER A 37 -72.68 -44.50 -5.45
N GLU A 38 -73.33 -43.88 -6.43
CA GLU A 38 -72.67 -43.33 -7.62
C GLU A 38 -71.72 -42.18 -7.26
N CYS A 39 -72.12 -41.27 -6.37
CA CYS A 39 -71.26 -40.22 -5.84
C CYS A 39 -70.04 -40.80 -5.13
N LEU A 40 -70.21 -41.83 -4.28
CA LEU A 40 -69.12 -42.47 -3.55
C LEU A 40 -68.14 -43.14 -4.53
N LEU A 41 -68.66 -43.88 -5.53
CA LEU A 41 -67.87 -44.47 -6.60
C LEU A 41 -67.12 -43.42 -7.43
N ARG A 42 -67.67 -42.22 -7.64
CA ARG A 42 -66.99 -41.10 -8.31
C ARG A 42 -65.92 -40.45 -7.42
N THR A 43 -66.14 -40.37 -6.11
CA THR A 43 -65.17 -39.75 -5.18
C THR A 43 -63.94 -40.60 -4.90
N LEU A 44 -64.05 -41.93 -4.97
CA LEU A 44 -62.94 -42.84 -4.69
C LEU A 44 -61.74 -42.65 -5.65
N PRO A 45 -61.92 -42.65 -6.99
CA PRO A 45 -60.85 -42.33 -7.94
C PRO A 45 -60.25 -40.94 -7.71
N ILE A 46 -61.10 -39.93 -7.44
CA ILE A 46 -60.63 -38.56 -7.17
C ILE A 46 -59.75 -38.52 -5.93
N SER A 47 -60.12 -39.24 -4.87
CA SER A 47 -59.30 -39.36 -3.66
C SER A 47 -57.96 -40.05 -3.94
N SER A 48 -57.96 -41.10 -4.77
CA SER A 48 -56.74 -41.80 -5.17
C SER A 48 -55.82 -40.90 -6.00
N THR A 49 -56.37 -40.17 -6.98
CA THR A 49 -55.64 -39.19 -7.78
C THR A 49 -55.10 -38.07 -6.92
N CYS A 50 -55.91 -37.48 -6.03
CA CYS A 50 -55.47 -36.44 -5.11
C CYS A 50 -54.33 -36.92 -4.19
N HIS A 51 -54.36 -38.18 -3.76
CA HIS A 51 -53.28 -38.76 -2.96
C HIS A 51 -52.01 -38.96 -3.79
N SER A 52 -52.14 -39.41 -5.04
CA SER A 52 -51.02 -39.53 -5.98
C SER A 52 -50.38 -38.17 -6.26
N ASP A 53 -51.18 -37.15 -6.57
CA ASP A 53 -50.72 -35.79 -6.87
C ASP A 53 -50.01 -35.17 -5.66
N LEU A 54 -50.55 -35.38 -4.45
CA LEU A 54 -49.90 -34.93 -3.22
C LEU A 54 -48.55 -35.62 -3.03
N ASN A 55 -48.46 -36.92 -3.27
CA ASN A 55 -47.21 -37.67 -3.12
C ASN A 55 -46.16 -37.26 -4.17
N GLU A 56 -46.58 -36.98 -5.40
CA GLU A 56 -45.72 -36.43 -6.45
C GLU A 56 -45.20 -35.04 -6.07
N ALA A 57 -46.10 -34.16 -5.60
CA ALA A 57 -45.72 -32.83 -5.12
C ALA A 57 -44.70 -32.92 -3.98
N VAL A 58 -44.95 -33.74 -2.96
CA VAL A 58 -44.03 -33.97 -1.84
C VAL A 58 -42.68 -34.50 -2.32
N SER A 59 -42.68 -35.46 -3.24
CA SER A 59 -41.43 -36.00 -3.82
C SER A 59 -40.65 -34.91 -4.56
N SER A 60 -41.32 -34.07 -5.34
CA SER A 60 -40.68 -32.97 -6.05
C SER A 60 -40.10 -31.91 -5.10
N PHE A 61 -40.79 -31.60 -4.00
CA PHE A 61 -40.29 -30.70 -2.97
C PHE A 61 -39.03 -31.27 -2.30
N GLN A 62 -39.02 -32.58 -2.02
CA GLN A 62 -37.85 -33.25 -1.46
C GLN A 62 -36.66 -33.18 -2.42
N ASP A 63 -36.88 -33.36 -3.72
CA ASP A 63 -35.82 -33.25 -4.73
C ASP A 63 -35.25 -31.83 -4.81
N TYR A 64 -36.10 -30.81 -4.78
CA TYR A 64 -35.64 -29.42 -4.74
C TYR A 64 -34.87 -29.10 -3.45
N GLN A 65 -35.33 -29.61 -2.30
CA GLN A 65 -34.62 -29.46 -1.04
C GLN A 65 -33.21 -30.07 -1.13
N ASN A 66 -33.10 -31.30 -1.64
CA ASN A 66 -31.81 -31.96 -1.84
C ASN A 66 -30.88 -31.16 -2.77
N LYS A 67 -31.42 -30.55 -3.84
CA LYS A 67 -30.65 -29.67 -4.74
C LYS A 67 -30.15 -28.42 -4.03
N VAL A 68 -31.01 -27.77 -3.24
CA VAL A 68 -30.65 -26.59 -2.43
C VAL A 68 -29.52 -26.92 -1.48
N ASP A 69 -29.61 -28.05 -0.77
CA ASP A 69 -28.59 -28.48 0.17
C ASP A 69 -27.25 -28.80 -0.52
N SER A 70 -27.29 -29.42 -1.70
CA SER A 70 -26.09 -29.63 -2.52
C SER A 70 -25.43 -28.32 -2.96
N HIS A 71 -26.22 -27.34 -3.40
CA HIS A 71 -25.68 -26.02 -3.76
C HIS A 71 -25.10 -25.28 -2.56
N LYS A 72 -25.76 -25.35 -1.40
CA LYS A 72 -25.28 -24.75 -0.16
C LYS A 72 -23.93 -25.34 0.25
N GLN A 73 -23.77 -26.67 0.16
CA GLN A 73 -22.48 -27.31 0.42
C GLN A 73 -21.39 -26.84 -0.54
N LYS A 74 -21.68 -26.79 -1.85
CA LYS A 74 -20.72 -26.29 -2.85
C LYS A 74 -20.27 -24.84 -2.59
N ILE A 75 -21.19 -23.98 -2.14
CA ILE A 75 -20.86 -22.60 -1.79
C ILE A 75 -19.90 -22.55 -0.59
N GLU A 76 -20.16 -23.38 0.43
CA GLU A 76 -19.28 -23.46 1.61
C GLU A 76 -17.91 -24.04 1.28
N ASP A 77 -17.87 -25.07 0.43
CA ASP A 77 -16.61 -25.67 -0.06
C ASP A 77 -15.76 -24.64 -0.80
N VAL A 78 -16.34 -23.90 -1.77
CA VAL A 78 -15.64 -22.83 -2.51
C VAL A 78 -15.17 -21.72 -1.57
N ARG A 79 -15.98 -21.35 -0.57
CA ARG A 79 -15.60 -20.35 0.44
C ARG A 79 -14.44 -20.81 1.32
N SER A 80 -14.35 -22.11 1.60
CA SER A 80 -13.24 -22.71 2.34
C SER A 80 -11.96 -22.88 1.51
N GLU A 81 -12.10 -23.00 0.18
CA GLU A 81 -10.99 -23.15 -0.78
C GLU A 81 -10.39 -21.81 -1.21
N THR A 82 -11.16 -20.72 -1.20
CA THR A 82 -10.59 -19.37 -1.34
C THR A 82 -9.56 -19.13 -0.24
N VAL A 83 -8.30 -18.88 -0.64
CA VAL A 83 -7.16 -18.53 0.23
C VAL A 83 -7.65 -17.67 1.39
N ALA A 84 -7.43 -18.15 2.62
CA ALA A 84 -7.90 -17.44 3.80
C ALA A 84 -7.37 -16.00 3.73
N ASP A 85 -8.23 -15.02 3.97
CA ASP A 85 -7.90 -13.59 4.03
C ASP A 85 -6.62 -13.34 4.87
N ALA A 86 -6.43 -14.17 5.90
CA ALA A 86 -5.24 -14.22 6.75
C ALA A 86 -3.92 -14.58 6.02
N GLU A 87 -3.92 -15.47 5.03
CA GLU A 87 -2.72 -15.82 4.26
C GLU A 87 -2.34 -14.70 3.28
N LEU A 88 -3.33 -14.02 2.70
CA LEU A 88 -3.11 -12.81 1.90
C LEU A 88 -2.56 -11.66 2.76
N GLU A 89 -3.11 -11.44 3.95
CA GLU A 89 -2.57 -10.45 4.90
C GLU A 89 -1.15 -10.79 5.35
N LEU A 90 -0.81 -12.07 5.52
CA LEU A 90 0.51 -12.52 5.92
C LEU A 90 1.53 -12.27 4.79
N LEU A 91 1.19 -12.61 3.55
CA LEU A 91 2.01 -12.33 2.37
C LEU A 91 2.17 -10.83 2.12
N GLN A 92 1.12 -10.03 2.33
CA GLN A 92 1.20 -8.56 2.24
C GLN A 92 2.18 -8.00 3.28
N ARG A 93 2.10 -8.48 4.52
CA ARG A 93 3.01 -8.09 5.59
C ARG A 93 4.46 -8.48 5.30
N GLU A 94 4.70 -9.68 4.78
CA GLU A 94 6.04 -10.16 4.42
C GLU A 94 6.64 -9.30 3.29
N LEU A 95 5.84 -8.94 2.29
CA LEU A 95 6.25 -8.05 1.22
C LEU A 95 6.63 -6.65 1.74
N ASP A 96 5.81 -6.09 2.64
CA ASP A 96 6.05 -4.77 3.24
C ASP A 96 7.33 -4.79 4.11
N GLU A 97 7.55 -5.86 4.88
CA GLU A 97 8.76 -6.02 5.70
C GLU A 97 10.02 -6.18 4.83
N GLU A 98 9.93 -6.90 3.71
CA GLU A 98 11.05 -7.05 2.79
C GLU A 98 11.35 -5.73 2.04
N LEU A 99 10.32 -4.94 1.69
CA LEU A 99 10.48 -3.60 1.13
C LEU A 99 11.19 -2.65 2.10
N GLU A 100 10.85 -2.69 3.39
CA GLU A 100 11.55 -1.90 4.41
C GLU A 100 13.00 -2.36 4.62
N LYS A 101 13.26 -3.66 4.49
CA LYS A 101 14.62 -4.23 4.56
C LYS A 101 15.46 -3.90 3.33
N GLN A 102 14.87 -3.45 2.22
CA GLN A 102 15.66 -3.19 1.02
C GLN A 102 16.69 -2.08 1.27
N PRO A 103 17.99 -2.38 1.11
CA PRO A 103 19.09 -1.44 1.36
C PRO A 103 19.12 -0.26 0.39
N ILE A 104 18.17 -0.20 -0.55
CA ILE A 104 17.99 0.85 -1.55
C ILE A 104 17.72 2.20 -0.87
N SER A 105 16.94 2.22 0.23
CA SER A 105 16.66 3.47 0.97
C SER A 105 17.92 4.07 1.59
N ASN A 106 18.73 3.23 2.26
CA ASN A 106 19.98 3.67 2.88
C ASN A 106 21.03 4.06 1.83
N GLY A 107 21.18 3.27 0.77
CA GLY A 107 22.10 3.59 -0.33
C GLY A 107 21.74 4.88 -1.05
N PHE A 108 20.44 5.20 -1.17
CA PHE A 108 19.99 6.46 -1.76
C PHE A 108 20.38 7.66 -0.88
N ASN A 109 20.16 7.58 0.43
CA ASN A 109 20.55 8.63 1.37
C ASN A 109 22.07 8.88 1.37
N ASP A 110 22.88 7.82 1.34
CA ASP A 110 24.34 7.94 1.30
C ASP A 110 24.82 8.63 0.00
N LEU A 111 24.23 8.25 -1.14
CA LEU A 111 24.55 8.88 -2.43
C LEU A 111 24.11 10.34 -2.48
N GLU A 112 22.98 10.69 -1.88
CA GLU A 112 22.52 12.08 -1.77
C GLU A 112 23.49 12.92 -0.93
N GLN A 113 23.95 12.40 0.22
CA GLN A 113 24.97 13.06 1.04
C GLN A 113 26.29 13.23 0.29
N GLN A 114 26.75 12.21 -0.44
CA GLN A 114 27.94 12.30 -1.27
C GLN A 114 27.79 13.37 -2.35
N GLN A 115 26.63 13.46 -3.00
CA GLN A 115 26.36 14.47 -4.02
C GLN A 115 26.45 15.89 -3.46
N ILE A 116 25.91 16.11 -2.26
CA ILE A 116 25.98 17.41 -1.57
C ILE A 116 27.45 17.76 -1.27
N SER A 117 28.20 16.83 -0.69
CA SER A 117 29.62 17.02 -0.36
C SER A 117 30.47 17.38 -1.60
N ILE A 118 30.28 16.67 -2.71
CA ILE A 118 30.99 16.93 -3.97
C ILE A 118 30.63 18.32 -4.53
N LYS A 119 29.35 18.71 -4.49
CA LYS A 119 28.91 20.04 -4.94
C LYS A 119 29.56 21.16 -4.12
N GLU A 120 29.67 21.00 -2.81
CA GLU A 120 30.35 21.96 -1.94
C GLU A 120 31.85 22.04 -2.21
N GLN A 121 32.52 20.90 -2.35
CA GLN A 121 33.95 20.85 -2.69
C GLN A 121 34.23 21.53 -4.03
N LYS A 122 33.40 21.29 -5.05
CA LYS A 122 33.53 21.95 -6.35
C LYS A 122 33.39 23.47 -6.25
N LYS A 123 32.46 23.96 -5.42
CA LYS A 123 32.30 25.40 -5.17
C LYS A 123 33.52 26.00 -4.47
N LYS A 124 34.09 25.31 -3.49
CA LYS A 124 35.31 25.73 -2.78
C LYS A 124 36.51 25.80 -3.75
N LEU A 125 36.69 24.79 -4.59
CA LEU A 125 37.76 24.76 -5.60
C LEU A 125 37.64 25.90 -6.60
N LEU A 126 36.42 26.19 -7.09
CA LEU A 126 36.20 27.30 -8.00
C LEU A 126 36.59 28.64 -7.38
N LYS A 127 36.26 28.85 -6.10
CA LYS A 127 36.62 30.08 -5.37
C LYS A 127 38.14 30.20 -5.20
N LEU A 128 38.81 29.09 -4.85
CA LEU A 128 40.26 29.05 -4.68
C LEU A 128 41.01 29.32 -5.99
N GLU A 129 40.54 28.78 -7.13
CA GLU A 129 41.14 29.08 -8.43
C GLU A 129 40.94 30.55 -8.82
N GLN A 130 39.78 31.14 -8.51
CA GLN A 130 39.54 32.58 -8.72
C GLN A 130 40.47 33.45 -7.85
N GLU A 131 40.66 33.11 -6.58
CA GLU A 131 41.58 33.80 -5.67
C GLU A 131 43.02 33.68 -6.15
N LYS A 132 43.47 32.47 -6.52
CA LYS A 132 44.80 32.24 -7.12
C LYS A 132 45.00 33.03 -8.41
N GLN A 133 43.97 33.17 -9.24
CA GLN A 133 44.07 33.99 -10.45
C GLN A 133 44.19 35.48 -10.14
N ARG A 134 43.46 35.97 -9.13
CA ARG A 134 43.60 37.36 -8.66
C ARG A 134 44.99 37.64 -8.09
N GLU A 135 45.53 36.73 -7.28
CA GLU A 135 46.89 36.85 -6.75
C GLU A 135 47.94 36.87 -7.86
N ARG A 136 47.81 35.99 -8.87
CA ARG A 136 48.69 36.00 -10.04
C ARG A 136 48.63 37.32 -10.81
N MET A 137 47.43 37.85 -11.05
CA MET A 137 47.24 39.14 -11.72
C MET A 137 47.87 40.28 -10.92
N LEU A 138 47.66 40.29 -9.61
CA LEU A 138 48.21 41.30 -8.70
C LEU A 138 49.74 41.26 -8.69
N LEU A 139 50.33 40.07 -8.60
CA LEU A 139 51.78 39.89 -8.63
C LEU A 139 52.38 40.33 -9.98
N SER A 140 51.71 39.99 -11.08
CA SER A 140 52.11 40.43 -12.42
C SER A 140 52.06 41.95 -12.58
N MET A 141 51.06 42.60 -11.98
CA MET A 141 50.94 44.06 -11.99
C MET A 141 52.07 44.71 -11.18
N TYR A 142 52.43 44.16 -10.02
CA TYR A 142 53.57 44.68 -9.26
C TYR A 142 54.89 44.47 -10.02
N ALA A 143 55.11 43.27 -10.56
CA ALA A 143 56.32 42.96 -11.31
C ALA A 143 56.47 43.82 -12.58
N SER A 144 55.38 44.30 -13.20
CA SER A 144 55.48 45.19 -14.36
C SER A 144 55.94 46.61 -14.02
N VAL A 145 55.72 47.04 -12.78
CA VAL A 145 56.14 48.37 -12.29
C VAL A 145 57.53 48.31 -11.66
N THR A 146 57.81 47.27 -10.87
CA THR A 146 59.04 47.19 -10.09
C THR A 146 60.14 46.36 -10.74
N ASN A 147 59.79 45.52 -11.72
CA ASN A 147 60.65 44.46 -12.26
C ASN A 147 61.24 43.54 -11.17
N ILE A 148 60.59 43.43 -10.01
CA ILE A 148 61.01 42.58 -8.91
C ILE A 148 60.29 41.23 -8.97
N VAL A 149 61.06 40.17 -8.76
CA VAL A 149 60.58 38.82 -8.48
C VAL A 149 60.90 38.51 -7.02
N PRO A 150 59.92 38.54 -6.10
CA PRO A 150 60.16 38.24 -4.70
C PRO A 150 60.45 36.75 -4.49
N ASN A 151 61.31 36.45 -3.54
CA ASN A 151 61.53 35.09 -3.06
C ASN A 151 60.63 34.81 -1.85
N SER A 152 59.85 33.74 -1.91
CA SER A 152 58.89 33.35 -0.87
C SER A 152 59.37 32.22 0.04
N ASP A 153 60.58 31.69 -0.17
CA ASP A 153 61.06 30.49 0.53
C ASP A 153 61.35 30.73 2.03
N ASP A 154 61.78 31.94 2.39
CA ASP A 154 62.12 32.32 3.77
C ASP A 154 61.31 33.52 4.22
N GLN A 155 60.41 33.33 5.19
CA GLN A 155 59.56 34.39 5.75
C GLN A 155 60.30 35.30 6.76
N SER A 156 61.49 34.91 7.21
CA SER A 156 62.27 35.71 8.17
C SER A 156 63.03 36.86 7.50
N LYS A 157 63.12 36.86 6.16
CA LYS A 157 63.89 37.82 5.37
C LYS A 157 63.08 38.34 4.20
N ILE A 158 63.39 39.55 3.76
CA ILE A 158 62.87 40.12 2.51
C ILE A 158 63.95 39.93 1.46
N SER A 159 63.72 39.01 0.51
CA SER A 159 64.69 38.71 -0.54
C SER A 159 64.01 38.54 -1.91
N GLY A 160 64.80 38.64 -2.97
CA GLY A 160 64.29 38.51 -4.33
C GLY A 160 65.31 38.90 -5.37
N PHE A 161 64.81 39.06 -6.60
CA PHE A 161 65.61 39.43 -7.76
C PHE A 161 65.02 40.66 -8.44
N ILE A 162 65.86 41.62 -8.81
CA ILE A 162 65.51 42.75 -9.68
C ILE A 162 65.95 42.37 -11.09
N VAL A 163 65.00 42.39 -12.05
CA VAL A 163 65.22 41.94 -13.43
C VAL A 163 65.27 43.15 -14.36
N GLU A 164 66.47 43.52 -14.82
CA GLU A 164 66.64 44.65 -15.71
C GLU A 164 66.57 44.19 -17.18
N LYS A 165 65.41 44.40 -17.82
CA LYS A 165 65.13 43.88 -19.17
C LYS A 165 66.08 44.41 -20.24
N GLU A 166 66.51 45.66 -20.12
CA GLU A 166 67.35 46.34 -21.12
C GLU A 166 68.79 45.82 -21.08
N LYS A 167 69.34 45.67 -19.86
CA LYS A 167 70.72 45.22 -19.65
C LYS A 167 70.87 43.71 -19.57
N LYS A 168 69.76 42.95 -19.56
CA LYS A 168 69.71 41.51 -19.27
C LYS A 168 70.44 41.14 -17.97
N ALA A 169 70.38 42.03 -16.98
CA ALA A 169 70.99 41.84 -15.68
C ALA A 169 69.93 41.35 -14.68
N VAL A 170 70.36 40.48 -13.76
CA VAL A 170 69.53 39.99 -12.65
C VAL A 170 70.32 40.20 -11.37
N GLU A 171 69.86 41.11 -10.52
CA GLU A 171 70.49 41.42 -9.24
C GLU A 171 69.70 40.79 -8.10
N LYS A 172 70.41 40.09 -7.20
CA LYS A 172 69.80 39.49 -6.01
C LYS A 172 69.90 40.47 -4.84
N PHE A 173 68.80 40.66 -4.12
CA PHE A 173 68.78 41.39 -2.85
C PHE A 173 68.29 40.50 -1.70
N GLU A 174 68.75 40.80 -0.48
CA GLU A 174 68.38 40.10 0.75
C GLU A 174 68.51 41.04 1.95
N TYR A 175 67.42 41.21 2.69
CA TYR A 175 67.34 42.06 3.89
C TYR A 175 66.82 41.24 5.06
N ASP A 176 67.49 41.39 6.21
CA ASP A 176 67.10 40.77 7.47
C ASP A 176 66.09 41.67 8.20
N THR A 177 64.89 41.15 8.45
CA THR A 177 63.81 41.89 9.10
C THR A 177 64.07 42.21 10.58
N SER A 178 65.10 41.59 11.18
CA SER A 178 65.54 41.89 12.55
C SER A 178 66.49 43.08 12.65
N GLN A 179 67.15 43.45 11.54
CA GLN A 179 68.18 44.50 11.51
C GLN A 179 67.67 45.83 10.95
N MET A 180 66.64 45.79 10.12
CA MET A 180 66.14 46.93 9.39
C MET A 180 64.61 46.99 9.48
N THR A 181 64.06 48.19 9.63
CA THR A 181 62.60 48.35 9.62
C THR A 181 62.04 48.16 8.21
N ILE A 182 60.77 47.73 8.11
CA ILE A 182 60.10 47.53 6.81
C ILE A 182 60.16 48.80 5.95
N LEU A 183 60.05 49.99 6.56
CA LEU A 183 60.09 51.26 5.85
C LEU A 183 61.48 51.55 5.25
N GLU A 184 62.56 51.26 5.98
CA GLU A 184 63.94 51.42 5.50
C GLU A 184 64.20 50.48 4.32
N VAL A 185 63.81 49.21 4.44
CA VAL A 185 63.90 48.22 3.35
C VAL A 185 63.14 48.69 2.11
N CYS A 186 61.90 49.18 2.28
CA CYS A 186 61.12 49.70 1.16
C CYS A 186 61.81 50.89 0.47
N ASN A 187 62.34 51.84 1.25
CA ASN A 187 63.03 53.01 0.68
C ASN A 187 64.28 52.62 -0.10
N ASP A 188 65.06 51.67 0.41
CA ASP A 188 66.28 51.20 -0.24
C ASP A 188 65.98 50.40 -1.51
N ILE A 189 64.96 49.55 -1.49
CA ILE A 189 64.47 48.85 -2.68
C ILE A 189 63.99 49.88 -3.72
N TRP A 190 63.21 50.88 -3.32
CA TRP A 190 62.72 51.89 -4.25
C TRP A 190 63.84 52.69 -4.93
N LYS A 191 64.86 53.11 -4.17
CA LYS A 191 66.04 53.79 -4.75
C LYS A 191 66.70 52.94 -5.83
N THR A 192 66.91 51.65 -5.54
CA THR A 192 67.53 50.69 -6.46
C THR A 192 66.74 50.50 -7.77
N ILE A 193 65.42 50.67 -7.76
CA ILE A 193 64.58 50.55 -8.98
C ILE A 193 64.55 51.85 -9.79
N THR A 194 64.73 53.00 -9.14
CA THR A 194 64.66 54.33 -9.79
C THR A 194 65.98 54.86 -10.31
N ASP A 195 67.12 54.34 -9.83
CA ASP A 195 68.47 54.70 -10.29
C ASP A 195 68.86 53.94 -11.58
#